data_AF-A0A1B2EA63-F1
#
_entry.id   AF-A0A1B2EA63-F1
#
_cell.length_a   1.000
_cell.length_b   1.000
_cell.length_c   1.000
_cell.angle_alpha   90.00
_cell.angle_beta   90.00
_cell.angle_gamma   90.00
#
_symmetry.space_group_name_H-M   'P 1'
#
loop_
_entity.id
_entity.type
_entity.pdbx_description
1 polymer ?
#
loop_
_entity_poly.entity_id
_entity_poly.type
_entity_poly.pdbx_seq_one_letter_code
_entity_poly.pdbx_strand_id
1 'polypeptide(L)'
;MADSVRQGLILRGEGGRFLPGSASRGRPKGSRSRLARAFVDDAYAVWQEHGKAALETLAREDPGMFVRIMAGITLHSLSRAKPTVPDEGEDGGP
;
A
#
# COMPACT_ATOMS: atom_id res chain seq x y z
N MET A 1 27.32 26.50 18.22
CA MET A 1 26.36 26.29 17.11
C MET A 1 25.21 25.49 17.69
N ALA A 2 24.06 26.13 17.86
CA ALA A 2 22.92 25.64 18.63
C ALA A 2 22.10 24.65 17.79
N ASP A 3 21.93 23.42 18.27
CA ASP A 3 20.92 22.52 17.73
C ASP A 3 19.79 22.35 18.75
N SER A 4 18.62 22.82 18.33
CA SER A 4 17.45 23.07 19.15
C SER A 4 16.62 21.79 19.27
N VAL A 5 16.95 20.93 20.23
CA VAL A 5 16.10 19.77 20.56
C VAL A 5 15.08 20.17 21.63
N ARG A 6 13.98 20.81 21.20
CA ARG A 6 12.74 20.86 22.00
C ARG A 6 11.98 19.54 21.81
N GLN A 7 12.42 18.47 22.46
CA GLN A 7 11.65 17.23 22.51
C GLN A 7 10.72 17.26 23.72
N GLY A 8 9.42 17.42 23.48
CA GLY A 8 8.39 17.52 24.51
C GLY A 8 8.36 16.30 25.43
N LEU A 9 8.23 16.56 26.73
CA LEU A 9 8.12 15.56 27.79
C LEU A 9 7.02 14.53 27.48
N ILE A 10 7.40 13.25 27.36
CA ILE A 10 6.43 12.14 27.33
C ILE A 10 5.99 11.89 28.78
N LEU A 11 4.89 12.51 29.19
CA LEU A 11 4.28 12.31 30.50
C LEU A 11 3.47 11.00 30.51
N ARG A 12 3.90 10.02 31.31
CA ARG A 12 3.19 8.75 31.58
C ARG A 12 2.66 8.74 33.01
N GLY A 13 1.43 8.29 33.20
CA GLY A 13 0.81 8.10 34.52
C GLY A 13 1.14 6.74 35.12
N GLU A 14 0.72 6.51 36.37
CA GLU A 14 0.79 5.18 36.99
C GLU A 14 -0.02 4.16 36.17
N GLY A 15 0.61 3.05 35.81
CA GLY A 15 0.08 2.07 34.87
C GLY A 15 0.46 2.29 33.39
N GLY A 16 1.40 3.20 33.09
CA GLY A 16 1.98 3.35 31.76
C GLY A 16 1.08 4.03 30.73
N ARG A 17 -0.08 4.54 31.15
CA ARG A 17 -1.01 5.27 30.28
C ARG A 17 -0.43 6.64 29.92
N PHE A 18 -0.63 7.05 28.68
CA PHE A 18 -0.29 8.41 28.23
C PHE A 18 -1.22 9.43 28.92
N LEU A 19 -0.63 10.43 29.56
CA LEU A 19 -1.41 11.47 30.24
C LEU A 19 -2.05 12.42 29.21
N PRO A 20 -3.28 12.93 29.46
CA PRO A 20 -3.86 14.00 28.67
C PRO A 20 -2.92 15.22 28.67
N GLY A 21 -2.56 15.72 27.47
CA GLY A 21 -1.56 16.78 27.33
C GLY A 21 -0.12 16.29 27.09
N SER A 22 0.13 14.98 27.14
CA SER A 22 1.41 14.41 26.65
C SER A 22 1.48 14.50 25.13
N ALA A 23 2.66 14.84 24.58
CA ALA A 23 2.90 14.93 23.15
C ALA A 23 2.90 13.56 22.42
N SER A 24 2.39 12.50 23.06
CA SER A 24 2.17 11.19 22.45
C SER A 24 0.94 11.20 21.54
N ARG A 25 0.95 12.08 20.53
CA ARG A 25 0.15 11.82 19.32
C ARG A 25 0.80 10.60 18.69
N GLY A 26 0.02 9.53 18.45
CA GLY A 26 0.52 8.31 17.80
C GLY A 26 1.22 8.59 16.47
N ARG A 27 1.65 7.52 15.78
CA ARG A 27 2.39 7.62 14.50
C ARG A 27 1.78 8.71 13.61
N PRO A 28 2.57 9.69 13.11
CA PRO A 28 2.03 10.86 12.42
C PRO A 28 1.02 10.49 11.34
N LYS A 29 -0.10 11.23 11.28
CA LYS A 29 -1.12 11.03 10.25
C LYS A 29 -0.45 11.01 8.88
N GLY A 30 -0.73 9.98 8.09
CA GLY A 30 -0.13 9.79 6.76
C GLY A 30 1.25 9.12 6.73
N SER A 31 1.91 8.83 7.87
CA SER A 31 3.19 8.08 7.86
C SER A 31 3.06 6.67 7.26
N ARG A 32 1.91 6.00 7.43
CA ARG A 32 1.62 4.71 6.76
C ARG A 32 1.51 4.89 5.24
N SER A 33 0.82 5.93 4.81
CA SER A 33 0.65 6.25 3.38
C SER A 33 1.98 6.66 2.73
N ARG A 34 2.80 7.46 3.42
CA ARG A 34 4.16 7.82 2.96
C ARG A 34 5.07 6.61 2.84
N LEU A 35 5.07 5.72 3.84
CA LEU A 35 5.85 4.49 3.77
C LEU A 35 5.39 3.59 2.62
N ALA A 36 4.08 3.42 2.43
CA ALA A 36 3.54 2.62 1.34
C ALA A 36 3.96 3.17 -0.03
N ARG A 37 3.95 4.50 -0.19
CA ARG A 37 4.37 5.14 -1.44
C ARG A 37 5.86 4.94 -1.69
N ALA A 38 6.71 5.26 -0.72
CA ALA A 38 8.16 5.05 -0.83
C ALA A 38 8.49 3.60 -1.16
N PHE A 39 7.83 2.65 -0.49
CA PHE A 39 8.01 1.23 -0.77
C PHE A 39 7.68 0.85 -2.23
N VAL A 40 6.57 1.35 -2.77
CA VAL A 40 6.20 1.07 -4.17
C VAL A 40 7.19 1.70 -5.13
N ASP A 41 7.62 2.93 -4.88
CA ASP A 41 8.59 3.65 -5.71
C ASP A 41 9.94 2.92 -5.74
N ASP A 42 10.44 2.51 -4.56
CA ASP A 42 11.70 1.75 -4.42
C ASP A 42 11.59 0.36 -5.08
N ALA A 43 10.48 -0.35 -4.85
CA ALA A 43 10.24 -1.65 -5.45
C ALA A 43 10.15 -1.57 -6.99
N TYR A 44 9.55 -0.49 -7.51
CA TYR A 44 9.49 -0.26 -8.95
C TYR A 44 10.88 0.03 -9.53
N ALA A 45 11.72 0.82 -8.86
CA ALA A 45 13.09 1.06 -9.29
C ALA A 45 13.88 -0.26 -9.41
N VAL A 46 13.82 -1.13 -8.40
CA VAL A 46 14.45 -2.46 -8.44
C VAL A 46 13.86 -3.33 -9.55
N TRP A 47 12.54 -3.26 -9.78
CA TRP A 47 11.88 -4.01 -10.84
C TRP A 47 12.36 -3.62 -12.24
N GLN A 48 12.61 -2.33 -12.48
CA GLN A 48 13.12 -1.86 -13.77
C GLN A 48 14.49 -2.46 -14.12
N GLU A 49 15.33 -2.71 -13.11
CA GLU A 49 16.67 -3.27 -13.29
C GLU A 49 16.68 -4.80 -13.31
N HIS A 50 15.91 -5.44 -12.43
CA HIS A 50 16.03 -6.88 -12.17
C HIS A 50 14.78 -7.69 -12.53
N GLY A 51 13.65 -7.05 -12.82
CA GLY A 51 12.35 -7.72 -12.96
C GLY A 51 12.34 -8.80 -14.04
N LYS A 52 12.91 -8.51 -15.22
CA LYS A 52 12.99 -9.49 -16.31
C LYS A 52 13.85 -10.70 -15.92
N ALA A 53 15.03 -10.46 -15.36
CA ALA A 53 15.93 -11.53 -14.94
C ALA A 53 15.30 -12.40 -13.84
N ALA A 54 14.59 -11.79 -12.90
CA ALA A 54 13.86 -12.50 -11.86
C ALA A 54 12.76 -13.40 -12.46
N LEU A 55 12.00 -12.91 -13.45
CA LEU A 55 10.99 -13.72 -14.14
C LEU A 55 11.60 -14.87 -14.95
N GLU A 56 12.71 -14.64 -15.64
CA GLU A 56 13.43 -15.69 -16.38
C GLU A 56 13.96 -16.77 -15.44
N THR A 57 14.52 -16.38 -14.29
CA THR A 57 14.97 -17.33 -13.27
C THR A 57 13.80 -18.11 -12.69
N LEU A 58 12.69 -17.43 -12.35
CA LEU A 58 11.49 -18.10 -11.85
C LEU A 58 10.93 -19.09 -12.87
N ALA A 59 10.88 -18.73 -14.15
CA ALA A 59 10.42 -19.63 -15.21
C ALA A 59 11.30 -20.88 -15.37
N ARG A 60 12.60 -20.80 -15.04
CA ARG A 60 13.54 -21.93 -15.08
C ARG A 60 13.49 -22.79 -13.82
N GLU A 61 13.44 -22.15 -12.65
CA GLU A 61 13.58 -22.83 -11.35
C GLU A 61 12.24 -23.34 -10.82
N ASP A 62 11.16 -22.58 -11.00
CA ASP A 62 9.79 -22.96 -10.63
C ASP A 62 8.77 -22.49 -11.69
N PRO A 63 8.68 -23.22 -12.81
CA PRO A 63 7.74 -22.89 -13.87
C PRO A 63 6.27 -22.93 -13.43
N GLY A 64 5.94 -23.74 -12.41
CA GLY A 64 4.58 -23.85 -11.87
C GLY A 64 4.15 -22.55 -11.18
N MET A 65 5.02 -21.99 -10.33
CA MET A 65 4.78 -20.70 -9.71
C MET A 65 4.75 -19.57 -10.74
N PHE A 66 5.63 -19.59 -11.74
CA PHE A 66 5.61 -18.61 -12.82
C PHE A 66 4.24 -18.55 -13.53
N VAL A 67 3.71 -19.70 -13.98
CA VAL A 67 2.40 -19.77 -14.65
C VAL A 67 1.27 -19.31 -13.72
N ARG A 68 1.32 -19.67 -12.43
CA ARG A 68 0.31 -19.26 -11.45
C ARG A 68 0.29 -17.73 -11.25
N ILE A 69 1.45 -17.09 -11.17
CA ILE A 69 1.54 -15.61 -11.07
C ILE A 69 0.98 -14.96 -12.34
N MET A 70 1.36 -15.46 -13.52
CA MET A 70 0.88 -14.95 -14.81
C MET A 70 -0.64 -15.08 -14.97
N ALA A 71 -1.20 -16.22 -14.56
CA ALA A 71 -2.65 -16.46 -14.55
C ALA A 71 -3.38 -15.50 -13.60
N GLY A 72 -2.78 -15.21 -12.43
CA GLY A 72 -3.28 -14.19 -11.51
C GLY A 72 -3.38 -12.83 -12.19
N ILE A 73 -2.30 -12.32 -12.78
CA ILE A 73 -2.30 -10.96 -13.37
C ILE A 73 -3.35 -10.84 -14.50
N THR A 74 -3.39 -11.83 -15.41
CA THR A 74 -4.26 -11.79 -16.60
C THR A 74 -5.74 -11.97 -16.25
N LEU A 75 -6.07 -12.79 -15.24
CA LEU A 75 -7.46 -13.04 -14.85
C LEU A 75 -8.09 -11.81 -14.17
N HIS A 76 -7.34 -11.13 -13.31
CA HIS A 76 -7.86 -9.96 -12.60
C HIS A 76 -8.05 -8.75 -13.52
N SER A 77 -7.31 -8.62 -14.63
CA SER A 77 -7.54 -7.55 -15.61
C SER A 77 -8.81 -7.77 -16.42
N LEU A 78 -9.16 -9.01 -16.75
CA LEU A 78 -10.36 -9.33 -17.52
C LEU A 78 -11.64 -9.24 -16.69
N SER A 79 -11.57 -9.59 -15.39
CA SER A 79 -12.73 -9.54 -14.48
C SER A 79 -13.23 -8.13 -14.15
N ARG A 80 -12.42 -7.08 -14.38
CA ARG A 80 -12.80 -5.69 -14.02
C ARG A 80 -13.64 -4.96 -15.07
N ALA A 81 -14.00 -5.60 -16.18
CA ALA A 81 -15.02 -5.08 -17.06
C ALA A 81 -16.36 -5.09 -16.32
N LYS A 82 -16.80 -3.93 -15.81
CA LYS A 82 -18.16 -3.79 -15.26
C LYS A 82 -19.15 -4.10 -16.38
N PRO A 83 -20.12 -5.01 -16.19
CA PRO A 83 -21.25 -5.07 -17.10
C PRO A 83 -21.95 -3.72 -17.04
N THR A 84 -21.90 -2.98 -18.14
CA THR A 84 -22.72 -1.80 -18.33
C THR A 84 -24.16 -2.29 -18.41
N VAL A 85 -24.87 -2.24 -17.28
CA VAL A 85 -26.33 -2.31 -17.30
C VAL A 85 -26.81 -1.09 -18.09
N PRO A 86 -27.61 -1.26 -19.16
CA PRO A 86 -28.32 -0.15 -19.75
C PRO A 86 -29.16 0.51 -18.67
N ASP A 87 -29.05 1.82 -18.57
CA ASP A 87 -29.88 2.67 -17.73
C ASP A 87 -31.33 2.54 -18.22
N GLU A 88 -32.11 1.63 -17.61
CA GLU A 88 -33.53 1.53 -17.88
C GLU A 88 -34.20 2.72 -17.19
N GLY A 89 -34.39 3.76 -17.99
CA GLY A 89 -35.05 5.00 -17.60
C GLY A 89 -36.34 4.72 -16.87
N GLU A 90 -36.36 5.15 -15.62
CA GLU A 90 -37.53 5.29 -14.78
C GLU A 90 -38.41 6.40 -15.38
N ASP A 91 -39.16 6.06 -16.44
CA ASP A 91 -40.21 6.93 -16.96
C ASP A 91 -41.40 6.88 -15.98
N GLY A 92 -41.34 7.81 -15.04
CA GLY A 92 -42.35 8.08 -14.03
C GLY A 92 -43.75 8.22 -14.63
N GLY A 93 -44.69 7.50 -14.01
CA GLY A 93 -46.08 7.49 -14.40
C GLY A 93 -46.79 8.84 -14.24
N PRO A 94 -47.91 9.04 -14.95
CA PRO A 94 -48.92 10.02 -14.59
C PRO A 94 -49.84 9.53 -13.45
#